data_AF-W0LGQ1-F1
#
_entry.id   AF-W0LGQ1-F1
#
_cell.length_a   1.000
_cell.length_b   1.000
_cell.length_c   1.000
_cell.angle_alpha   90.00
_cell.angle_beta   90.00
_cell.angle_gamma   90.00
#
_symmetry.space_group_name_H-M   'P 1'
#
loop_
_entity.id
_entity.type
_entity.pdbx_description
1 polymer ?
#
loop_
_entity_poly.entity_id
_entity_poly.type
_entity_poly.pdbx_seq_one_letter_code
_entity_poly.pdbx_strand_id
1 'polypeptide(L)'
;MIKLSGSYLSPEGIPIPYANLVITSRHNTRQTFLQIAASVTTGAGGEYQLELYPGEYVVTVVYKNGQRVVLGTITLLNDSPSGTLNDYLVDSAPELTGPIVLAEIRAAAKQAQKSEDNAKSSDLAAAQSVHNAANSASAAANSELSAGKSRDAAASSASAAALSAAAALKSEISARDAAQLAADTVANNAAMIAQVSQQVEAVSDAAVVTSAQLSASQSQQRTINGTVNGRLDALDNQSVVLANAIDSEAKSRTIADSELAQSISALQVDVNAADAALGNGITAISQALANADTIQTTLTSNIDDHLECTASTAVEAWIANANILNTLRQLTSSLSTINARLTAFESSNIK
;
A
#
# COMPACT_ATOMS: atom_id res chain seq x y z
N MET A 1 74.32 -120.86 -67.74
CA MET A 1 75.63 -120.25 -68.06
C MET A 1 75.40 -119.36 -69.27
N ILE A 2 75.97 -118.17 -69.25
CA ILE A 2 75.83 -117.15 -70.30
C ILE A 2 77.06 -117.30 -71.19
N LYS A 3 76.81 -117.44 -72.49
CA LYS A 3 77.86 -117.59 -73.50
C LYS A 3 78.26 -116.20 -73.99
N LEU A 4 79.53 -115.85 -73.79
CA LEU A 4 80.13 -114.71 -74.48
C LEU A 4 81.06 -115.23 -75.57
N SER A 5 80.86 -114.77 -76.79
CA SER A 5 81.68 -115.19 -77.93
C SER A 5 81.79 -114.08 -78.95
N GLY A 6 82.95 -113.98 -79.58
CA GLY A 6 83.23 -112.97 -80.60
C GLY A 6 84.71 -112.92 -80.93
N SER A 7 85.14 -111.86 -81.60
CA SER A 7 86.56 -111.61 -81.87
C SER A 7 87.07 -110.52 -80.94
N TYR A 8 88.22 -110.76 -80.32
CA TYR A 8 88.92 -109.77 -79.52
C TYR A 8 89.73 -108.87 -80.45
N LEU A 9 89.28 -107.61 -80.57
CA LEU A 9 89.83 -106.62 -81.48
C LEU A 9 90.62 -105.57 -80.70
N SER A 10 91.66 -105.00 -81.32
CA SER A 10 92.29 -103.77 -80.83
C SER A 10 91.31 -102.59 -80.94
N PRO A 11 91.60 -101.44 -80.29
CA PRO A 11 90.84 -100.21 -80.50
C PRO A 11 90.75 -99.77 -81.98
N GLU A 12 91.66 -100.21 -82.85
CA GLU A 12 91.60 -99.96 -84.30
C GLU A 12 90.82 -101.04 -85.10
N GLY A 13 90.15 -101.98 -84.42
CA GLY A 13 89.36 -103.03 -85.05
C GLY A 13 90.18 -104.21 -85.61
N ILE A 14 91.48 -104.28 -85.32
CA ILE A 14 92.35 -105.35 -85.81
C ILE A 14 92.25 -106.56 -84.86
N PRO A 15 92.00 -107.78 -85.35
CA PRO A 15 91.95 -108.96 -84.48
C PRO A 15 93.30 -109.24 -83.83
N ILE A 16 93.29 -109.48 -82.52
CA ILE A 16 94.50 -109.80 -81.76
C ILE A 16 94.58 -111.32 -81.56
N PRO A 17 95.43 -112.03 -82.33
CA PRO A 17 95.55 -113.47 -82.21
C PRO A 17 96.41 -113.87 -81.01
N TYR A 18 96.13 -115.04 -80.46
CA TYR A 18 96.90 -115.68 -79.38
C TYR A 18 97.01 -114.85 -78.08
N ALA A 19 96.07 -113.95 -77.81
CA ALA A 19 95.95 -113.25 -76.54
C ALA A 19 95.17 -114.14 -75.55
N ASN A 20 95.62 -114.23 -74.30
CA ASN A 20 94.92 -115.00 -73.27
C ASN A 20 93.97 -114.08 -72.49
N LEU A 21 92.66 -114.26 -72.66
CA LEU A 21 91.62 -113.59 -71.90
C LEU A 21 91.37 -114.34 -70.60
N VAL A 22 91.67 -113.71 -69.48
CA VAL A 22 91.49 -114.21 -68.11
C VAL A 22 90.33 -113.45 -67.46
N ILE A 23 89.28 -114.19 -67.13
CA ILE A 23 88.08 -113.66 -66.49
C ILE A 23 88.17 -114.08 -65.02
N THR A 24 88.31 -113.09 -64.14
CA THR A 24 88.47 -113.28 -62.70
C THR A 24 87.17 -112.90 -62.02
N SER A 25 86.55 -113.80 -61.24
CA SER A 25 85.36 -113.41 -60.47
C SER A 25 85.74 -112.43 -59.37
N ARG A 26 84.98 -111.36 -59.16
CA ARG A 26 85.18 -110.46 -57.99
C ARG A 26 84.71 -111.09 -56.69
N HIS A 27 83.82 -112.07 -56.77
CA HIS A 27 83.21 -112.71 -55.61
C HIS A 27 83.39 -114.24 -55.70
N ASN A 28 83.95 -114.84 -54.65
CA ASN A 28 84.01 -116.30 -54.52
C ASN A 28 82.60 -116.82 -54.20
N THR A 29 81.98 -117.61 -55.08
CA THR A 29 80.69 -118.27 -54.80
C THR A 29 80.90 -119.78 -54.63
N ARG A 30 79.94 -120.50 -54.00
CA ARG A 30 80.06 -121.93 -53.62
C ARG A 30 80.34 -122.90 -54.79
N GLN A 31 80.32 -122.44 -56.04
CA GLN A 31 80.54 -123.24 -57.25
C GLN A 31 81.77 -122.80 -58.08
N THR A 32 82.53 -121.79 -57.65
CA THR A 32 83.68 -121.24 -58.42
C THR A 32 84.89 -121.13 -57.49
N PHE A 33 85.61 -122.24 -57.28
CA PHE A 33 86.70 -122.35 -56.29
C PHE A 33 88.09 -122.03 -56.85
N LEU A 34 88.17 -121.40 -58.03
CA LEU A 34 89.41 -120.89 -58.61
C LEU A 34 89.16 -119.42 -58.93
N GLN A 35 90.05 -118.55 -58.46
CA GLN A 35 90.03 -117.10 -58.68
C GLN A 35 89.86 -116.72 -60.16
N ILE A 36 90.16 -117.63 -61.09
CA ILE A 36 89.90 -117.52 -62.53
C ILE A 36 88.62 -118.29 -62.86
N ALA A 37 87.58 -117.57 -63.28
CA ALA A 37 86.30 -118.13 -63.71
C ALA A 37 86.37 -118.74 -65.11
N ALA A 38 87.18 -118.16 -66.01
CA ALA A 38 87.51 -118.73 -67.30
C ALA A 38 88.84 -118.15 -67.81
N SER A 39 89.61 -118.94 -68.54
CA SER A 39 90.78 -118.47 -69.30
C SER A 39 90.73 -119.07 -70.71
N VAL A 40 90.71 -118.21 -71.73
CA VAL A 40 90.64 -118.62 -73.13
C VAL A 40 91.70 -117.88 -73.93
N THR A 41 92.44 -118.61 -74.77
CA THR A 41 93.40 -118.02 -75.70
C THR A 41 92.73 -117.79 -77.05
N THR A 42 92.84 -116.59 -77.60
CA THR A 42 92.20 -116.23 -78.86
C THR A 42 92.82 -116.97 -80.07
N GLY A 43 91.98 -117.31 -81.05
CA GLY A 43 92.40 -117.97 -82.30
C GLY A 43 93.15 -117.04 -83.26
N ALA A 44 93.53 -117.54 -84.44
CA ALA A 44 94.28 -116.76 -85.45
C ALA A 44 93.53 -115.52 -85.96
N GLY A 45 92.19 -115.52 -85.89
CA GLY A 45 91.33 -114.37 -86.17
C GLY A 45 90.85 -113.61 -84.93
N GLY A 46 91.51 -113.76 -83.78
CA GLY A 46 91.12 -113.13 -82.51
C GLY A 46 89.87 -113.74 -81.85
N GLU A 47 89.33 -114.84 -82.39
CA GLU A 47 88.09 -115.47 -81.92
C GLU A 47 88.24 -116.05 -80.50
N TYR A 48 87.22 -115.84 -79.67
CA TYR A 48 87.07 -116.44 -78.35
C TYR A 48 85.64 -116.90 -78.11
N GLN A 49 85.50 -117.90 -77.24
CA GLN A 49 84.23 -118.33 -76.67
C GLN A 49 84.45 -118.67 -75.20
N LEU A 50 83.59 -118.15 -74.35
CA LEU A 50 83.63 -118.37 -72.91
C LEU A 50 82.21 -118.53 -72.37
N GLU A 51 82.07 -119.37 -71.36
CA GLU A 51 80.80 -119.63 -70.68
C GLU A 51 80.96 -119.27 -69.21
N LEU A 52 80.17 -118.31 -68.73
CA LEU A 52 80.24 -117.80 -67.37
C LEU A 52 78.91 -118.00 -66.65
N TYR A 53 78.95 -118.05 -65.32
CA TYR A 53 77.73 -117.97 -64.52
C TYR A 53 77.33 -116.50 -64.29
N PRO A 54 76.06 -116.19 -63.95
CA PRO A 54 75.69 -114.85 -63.52
C PRO A 54 76.56 -114.39 -62.33
N GLY A 55 77.05 -113.16 -62.38
CA GLY A 55 78.02 -112.63 -61.42
C GLY A 55 78.78 -111.42 -61.95
N GLU A 56 79.64 -110.87 -61.09
CA GLU A 56 80.50 -109.73 -61.41
C GLU A 56 81.94 -110.19 -61.64
N TYR A 57 82.49 -109.85 -62.80
CA TYR A 57 83.79 -110.33 -63.25
C TYR A 57 84.72 -109.19 -63.65
N VAL A 58 86.01 -109.35 -63.38
CA VAL A 58 87.10 -108.53 -63.92
C VAL A 58 87.68 -109.23 -65.13
N VAL A 59 87.68 -108.53 -66.26
CA VAL A 59 88.22 -109.03 -67.51
C VAL A 59 89.66 -108.54 -67.66
N THR A 60 90.60 -109.47 -67.81
CA THR A 60 92.03 -109.17 -67.98
C THR A 60 92.57 -109.88 -69.21
N VAL A 61 93.32 -109.18 -70.07
CA VAL A 61 94.04 -109.79 -71.19
C VAL A 61 95.52 -109.95 -70.84
N VAL A 62 96.11 -111.07 -71.23
CA VAL A 62 97.55 -111.34 -71.18
C VAL A 62 98.04 -111.55 -72.61
N TYR A 63 98.85 -110.62 -73.10
CA TYR A 63 99.40 -110.65 -74.46
C TYR A 63 100.61 -111.60 -74.57
N LYS A 64 101.00 -111.99 -75.80
CA LYS A 64 102.13 -112.90 -76.07
C LYS A 64 103.48 -112.40 -75.51
N ASN A 65 103.64 -111.09 -75.35
CA ASN A 65 104.82 -110.46 -74.72
C ASN A 65 104.81 -110.57 -73.18
N GLY A 66 103.81 -111.23 -72.58
CA GLY A 66 103.62 -111.38 -71.14
C GLY A 66 102.94 -110.19 -70.47
N GLN A 67 102.59 -109.13 -71.21
CA GLN A 67 101.94 -107.95 -70.65
C GLN A 67 100.49 -108.25 -70.25
N ARG A 68 100.13 -107.92 -69.01
CA ARG A 68 98.79 -108.11 -68.45
C ARG A 68 98.06 -106.76 -68.36
N VAL A 69 96.87 -106.65 -68.95
CA VAL A 69 96.05 -105.43 -68.98
C VAL A 69 94.61 -105.74 -68.55
N VAL A 70 94.08 -104.99 -67.59
CA VAL A 70 92.67 -105.08 -67.17
C VAL A 70 91.81 -104.28 -68.14
N LEU A 71 90.81 -104.91 -68.76
CA LEU A 71 89.91 -104.28 -69.73
C LEU A 71 88.73 -103.57 -69.06
N GLY A 72 88.29 -104.08 -67.90
CA GLY A 72 87.19 -103.51 -67.14
C GLY A 72 86.44 -104.58 -66.35
N THR A 73 85.29 -104.17 -65.80
CA THR A 73 84.36 -105.04 -65.07
C THR A 73 83.11 -105.27 -65.90
N ILE A 74 82.62 -106.50 -65.89
CA ILE A 74 81.33 -106.86 -66.49
C ILE A 74 80.40 -107.40 -65.40
N THR A 75 79.11 -107.08 -65.53
CA THR A 75 78.06 -107.61 -64.65
C THR A 75 77.09 -108.43 -65.49
N LEU A 76 76.99 -109.72 -65.16
CA LEU A 76 76.07 -110.65 -65.82
C LEU A 76 74.92 -110.99 -64.89
N LEU A 77 73.69 -110.68 -65.32
CA LEU A 77 72.44 -111.01 -64.62
C LEU A 77 71.91 -112.38 -65.10
N ASN A 78 70.95 -112.96 -64.37
CA ASN A 78 70.45 -114.32 -64.64
C ASN A 78 69.76 -114.48 -66.01
N ASP A 79 69.27 -113.38 -66.57
CA ASP A 79 68.57 -113.25 -67.85
C ASP A 79 69.40 -112.51 -68.93
N SER A 80 70.69 -112.26 -68.66
CA SER A 80 71.58 -111.60 -69.62
C SER A 80 71.71 -112.42 -70.93
N PRO A 81 71.46 -111.81 -72.10
CA PRO A 81 71.54 -112.50 -73.38
C PRO A 81 72.99 -112.88 -73.76
N SER A 82 73.16 -113.89 -74.62
CA SER A 82 74.49 -114.17 -75.18
C SER A 82 74.95 -112.99 -76.05
N GLY A 83 76.21 -112.58 -75.92
CA GLY A 83 76.72 -111.38 -76.59
C GLY A 83 78.25 -111.34 -76.66
N THR A 84 78.81 -110.20 -77.08
CA THR A 84 80.26 -110.02 -77.05
C THR A 84 80.71 -109.50 -75.69
N LEU A 85 81.98 -109.72 -75.35
CA LEU A 85 82.57 -109.17 -74.13
C LEU A 85 82.51 -107.63 -74.08
N ASN A 86 82.57 -106.98 -75.25
CA ASN A 86 82.57 -105.52 -75.35
C ASN A 86 81.20 -104.91 -75.01
N ASP A 87 80.10 -105.58 -75.32
CA ASP A 87 78.74 -105.09 -75.04
C ASP A 87 78.51 -104.91 -73.54
N TYR A 88 79.05 -105.82 -72.73
CA TYR A 88 78.92 -105.79 -71.28
C TYR A 88 79.89 -104.84 -70.57
N LEU A 89 80.85 -104.25 -71.29
CA LEU A 89 81.80 -103.29 -70.72
C LEU A 89 81.25 -101.84 -70.67
N VAL A 90 80.12 -101.53 -71.32
CA VAL A 90 79.66 -100.13 -71.54
C VAL A 90 78.49 -99.69 -70.62
N ASP A 91 77.63 -100.59 -70.14
CA ASP A 91 76.30 -100.23 -69.61
C ASP A 91 76.18 -100.15 -68.06
N SER A 92 77.06 -99.37 -67.40
CA SER A 92 77.11 -99.30 -65.93
C SER A 92 76.64 -97.97 -65.31
N ALA A 93 75.36 -97.59 -65.47
CA ALA A 93 74.75 -96.52 -64.64
C ALA A 93 73.23 -96.73 -64.39
N PRO A 94 72.74 -96.85 -63.14
CA PRO A 94 71.30 -96.92 -62.85
C PRO A 94 70.66 -95.54 -62.51
N GLU A 95 69.54 -95.20 -63.16
CA GLU A 95 68.75 -93.94 -63.00
C GLU A 95 67.74 -93.91 -61.82
N LEU A 96 67.44 -92.68 -61.34
CA LEU A 96 66.47 -92.30 -60.28
C LEU A 96 64.98 -92.46 -60.70
N THR A 97 64.46 -93.69 -60.76
CA THR A 97 63.02 -93.94 -61.09
C THR A 97 62.29 -94.83 -60.07
N GLY A 98 62.73 -94.84 -58.80
CA GLY A 98 62.10 -95.63 -57.74
C GLY A 98 60.77 -95.04 -57.19
N PRO A 99 59.76 -95.88 -56.85
CA PRO A 99 58.45 -95.45 -56.33
C PRO A 99 58.50 -94.67 -54.99
N ILE A 100 59.59 -94.79 -54.23
CA ILE A 100 59.79 -94.11 -52.94
C ILE A 100 59.91 -92.59 -53.13
N VAL A 101 60.68 -92.13 -54.13
CA VAL A 101 60.91 -90.70 -54.37
C VAL A 101 59.63 -89.98 -54.80
N LEU A 102 58.78 -90.62 -55.61
CA LEU A 102 57.50 -90.06 -56.02
C LEU A 102 56.49 -89.94 -54.86
N ALA A 103 56.54 -90.86 -53.90
CA ALA A 103 55.71 -90.81 -52.69
C ALA A 103 56.09 -89.60 -51.81
N GLU A 104 57.39 -89.33 -51.64
CA GLU A 104 57.89 -88.16 -50.90
C GLU A 104 57.50 -86.84 -51.57
N ILE A 105 57.64 -86.74 -52.90
CA ILE A 105 57.23 -85.54 -53.66
C ILE A 105 55.72 -85.30 -53.53
N ARG A 106 54.89 -86.34 -53.61
CA ARG A 106 53.42 -86.20 -53.46
C ARG A 106 53.03 -85.81 -52.02
N ALA A 107 53.75 -86.32 -51.01
CA ALA A 107 53.55 -85.93 -49.62
C ALA A 107 53.93 -84.45 -49.40
N ALA A 108 55.05 -84.01 -49.97
CA ALA A 108 55.49 -82.62 -49.92
C ALA A 108 54.48 -81.67 -50.62
N ALA A 109 53.96 -82.04 -51.79
CA ALA A 109 52.94 -81.26 -52.50
C ALA A 109 51.63 -81.12 -51.69
N LYS A 110 51.16 -82.20 -51.05
CA LYS A 110 50.00 -82.14 -50.15
C LYS A 110 50.25 -81.23 -48.95
N GLN A 111 51.44 -81.28 -48.37
CA GLN A 111 51.81 -80.39 -47.26
C GLN A 111 51.89 -78.93 -47.70
N ALA A 112 52.40 -78.65 -48.91
CA ALA A 112 52.43 -77.31 -49.47
C ALA A 112 51.01 -76.75 -49.69
N GLN A 113 50.09 -77.54 -50.26
CA GLN A 113 48.70 -77.13 -50.44
C GLN A 113 48.02 -76.82 -49.10
N LYS A 114 48.23 -77.69 -48.09
CA LYS A 114 47.71 -77.46 -46.74
C LYS A 114 48.27 -76.18 -46.11
N SER A 115 49.55 -75.89 -46.31
CA SER A 115 50.16 -74.65 -45.85
C SER A 115 49.58 -73.42 -46.57
N GLU A 116 49.31 -73.51 -47.88
CA GLU A 116 48.63 -72.45 -48.64
C GLU A 116 47.20 -72.19 -48.14
N ASP A 117 46.43 -73.25 -47.91
CA ASP A 117 45.05 -73.13 -47.41
C ASP A 117 45.02 -72.52 -45.99
N ASN A 118 45.96 -72.94 -45.13
CA ASN A 118 46.13 -72.34 -43.81
C ASN A 118 46.50 -70.85 -43.90
N ALA A 119 47.37 -70.46 -44.84
CA ALA A 119 47.74 -69.06 -45.06
C ALA A 119 46.52 -68.23 -45.51
N LYS A 120 45.74 -68.72 -46.48
CA LYS A 120 44.49 -68.07 -46.93
C LYS A 120 43.49 -67.91 -45.79
N SER A 121 43.32 -68.94 -44.96
CA SER A 121 42.44 -68.86 -43.79
C SER A 121 42.95 -67.85 -42.76
N SER A 122 44.26 -67.76 -42.57
CA SER A 122 44.88 -66.78 -41.67
C SER A 122 44.68 -65.36 -42.17
N ASP A 123 44.84 -65.11 -43.47
CA ASP A 123 44.63 -63.79 -44.08
C ASP A 123 43.17 -63.32 -43.95
N LEU A 124 42.21 -64.24 -44.17
CA LEU A 124 40.78 -63.96 -43.95
C LEU A 124 40.48 -63.65 -42.48
N ALA A 125 41.06 -64.39 -41.54
CA ALA A 125 40.90 -64.13 -40.11
C ALA A 125 41.50 -62.77 -39.71
N ALA A 126 42.66 -62.41 -40.26
CA ALA A 126 43.28 -61.11 -40.05
C ALA A 126 42.41 -59.97 -40.60
N ALA A 127 41.87 -60.11 -41.82
CA ALA A 127 40.96 -59.14 -42.41
C ALA A 127 39.68 -58.97 -41.56
N GLN A 128 39.11 -60.07 -41.05
CA GLN A 128 37.96 -60.03 -40.15
C GLN A 128 38.30 -59.32 -38.83
N SER A 129 39.48 -59.56 -38.26
CA SER A 129 39.95 -58.88 -37.05
C SER A 129 40.10 -57.37 -37.25
N VAL A 130 40.63 -56.92 -38.40
CA VAL A 130 40.72 -55.49 -38.74
C VAL A 130 39.33 -54.86 -38.83
N HIS A 131 38.38 -55.53 -39.49
CA HIS A 131 37.00 -55.06 -39.57
C HIS A 131 36.32 -54.98 -38.19
N ASN A 132 36.52 -56.00 -37.35
CA ASN A 132 36.00 -56.01 -35.98
C ASN A 132 36.60 -54.88 -35.14
N ALA A 133 37.90 -54.62 -35.25
CA ALA A 133 38.57 -53.51 -34.57
C ALA A 133 38.02 -52.15 -35.02
N ALA A 134 37.78 -51.95 -36.32
CA ALA A 134 37.17 -50.73 -36.85
C ALA A 134 35.73 -50.52 -36.33
N ASN A 135 34.95 -51.59 -36.24
CA ASN A 135 33.61 -51.55 -35.65
C ASN A 135 33.65 -51.22 -34.15
N SER A 136 34.57 -51.84 -33.40
CA SER A 136 34.77 -51.54 -31.98
C SER A 136 35.18 -50.08 -31.76
N ALA A 137 36.08 -49.53 -32.58
CA ALA A 137 36.47 -48.12 -32.52
C ALA A 137 35.27 -47.18 -32.80
N SER A 138 34.45 -47.52 -33.80
CA SER A 138 33.23 -46.76 -34.11
C SER A 138 32.19 -46.81 -32.98
N ALA A 139 32.02 -47.98 -32.36
CA ALA A 139 31.14 -48.15 -31.21
C ALA A 139 31.62 -47.35 -29.98
N ALA A 140 32.93 -47.32 -29.73
CA ALA A 140 33.53 -46.52 -28.67
C ALA A 140 33.30 -45.02 -28.90
N ALA A 141 33.55 -44.51 -30.11
CA ALA A 141 33.31 -43.12 -30.46
C ALA A 141 31.83 -42.71 -30.29
N ASN A 142 30.90 -43.58 -30.68
CA ASN A 142 29.46 -43.34 -30.47
C ASN A 142 29.07 -43.35 -28.98
N SER A 143 29.71 -44.20 -28.17
CA SER A 143 29.52 -44.24 -26.73
C SER A 143 30.00 -42.95 -26.07
N GLU A 144 31.18 -42.46 -26.45
CA GLU A 144 31.72 -41.17 -25.98
C GLU A 144 30.80 -39.99 -26.34
N LEU A 145 30.29 -39.95 -27.58
CA LEU A 145 29.33 -38.91 -27.99
C LEU A 145 28.03 -38.98 -27.16
N SER A 146 27.54 -40.19 -26.90
CA SER A 146 26.33 -40.40 -26.08
C SER A 146 26.54 -39.96 -24.63
N ALA A 147 27.69 -40.29 -24.05
CA ALA A 147 28.07 -39.84 -22.71
C ALA A 147 28.18 -38.29 -22.64
N GLY A 148 28.75 -37.66 -23.68
CA GLY A 148 28.77 -36.20 -23.81
C GLY A 148 27.38 -35.59 -23.80
N LYS A 149 26.46 -36.10 -24.63
CA LYS A 149 25.06 -35.64 -24.66
C LYS A 149 24.35 -35.83 -23.32
N SER A 150 24.56 -36.97 -22.65
CA SER A 150 23.98 -37.22 -21.33
C SER A 150 24.51 -36.24 -20.27
N ARG A 151 25.81 -35.91 -20.31
CA ARG A 151 26.39 -34.88 -19.42
C ARG A 151 25.75 -33.51 -19.66
N ASP A 152 25.59 -33.11 -20.91
CA ASP A 152 25.02 -31.80 -21.25
C ASP A 152 23.54 -31.70 -20.86
N ALA A 153 22.78 -32.81 -21.02
CA ALA A 153 21.41 -32.92 -20.54
C ALA A 153 21.30 -32.85 -19.00
N ALA A 154 22.24 -33.49 -18.29
CA ALA A 154 22.32 -33.41 -16.83
C ALA A 154 22.66 -31.99 -16.35
N ALA A 155 23.58 -31.29 -17.02
CA ALA A 155 23.93 -29.90 -16.71
C ALA A 155 22.74 -28.95 -16.95
N SER A 156 22.00 -29.16 -18.04
CA SER A 156 20.78 -28.41 -18.34
C SER A 156 19.69 -28.65 -17.29
N SER A 157 19.50 -29.91 -16.88
CA SER A 157 18.56 -30.27 -15.81
C SER A 157 18.94 -29.65 -14.46
N ALA A 158 20.24 -29.65 -14.11
CA ALA A 158 20.73 -29.02 -12.89
C ALA A 158 20.48 -27.49 -12.90
N SER A 159 20.71 -26.85 -14.05
CA SER A 159 20.45 -25.40 -14.21
C SER A 159 18.96 -25.09 -14.09
N ALA A 160 18.09 -25.90 -14.71
CA ALA A 160 16.64 -25.76 -14.59
C ALA A 160 16.18 -25.94 -13.13
N ALA A 161 16.71 -26.94 -12.41
CA ALA A 161 16.41 -27.16 -11.00
C ALA A 161 16.83 -25.97 -10.13
N ALA A 162 18.00 -25.38 -10.39
CA ALA A 162 18.47 -24.18 -9.68
C ALA A 162 17.55 -22.97 -9.93
N LEU A 163 17.11 -22.76 -11.17
CA LEU A 163 16.14 -21.70 -11.51
C LEU A 163 14.79 -21.93 -10.84
N SER A 164 14.30 -23.17 -10.83
CA SER A 164 13.05 -23.54 -10.13
C SER A 164 13.15 -23.30 -8.62
N ALA A 165 14.28 -23.64 -7.99
CA ALA A 165 14.51 -23.38 -6.58
C ALA A 165 14.54 -21.87 -6.27
N ALA A 166 15.20 -21.06 -7.12
CA ALA A 166 15.21 -19.61 -6.98
C ALA A 166 13.80 -19.00 -7.14
N ALA A 167 13.01 -19.50 -8.10
CA ALA A 167 11.62 -19.07 -8.28
C ALA A 167 10.75 -19.44 -7.07
N ALA A 168 10.94 -20.62 -6.48
CA ALA A 168 10.23 -21.04 -5.27
C ALA A 168 10.57 -20.13 -4.08
N LEU A 169 11.85 -19.80 -3.86
CA LEU A 169 12.27 -18.84 -2.82
C LEU A 169 11.64 -17.46 -3.03
N LYS A 170 11.64 -16.96 -4.27
CA LYS A 170 10.99 -15.68 -4.58
C LYS A 170 9.48 -15.71 -4.29
N SER A 171 8.83 -16.83 -4.60
CA SER A 171 7.40 -17.02 -4.32
C SER A 171 7.12 -17.08 -2.81
N GLU A 172 7.97 -17.75 -2.04
CA GLU A 172 7.86 -17.85 -0.58
C GLU A 172 8.02 -16.48 0.09
N ILE A 173 9.04 -15.70 -0.31
CA ILE A 173 9.22 -14.32 0.15
C ILE A 173 7.99 -13.48 -0.19
N SER A 174 7.50 -13.55 -1.44
CA SER A 174 6.33 -12.77 -1.87
C SER A 174 5.07 -13.14 -1.07
N ALA A 175 4.87 -14.42 -0.76
CA ALA A 175 3.77 -14.90 0.07
C ALA A 175 3.90 -14.40 1.51
N ARG A 176 5.11 -14.40 2.07
CA ARG A 176 5.39 -13.89 3.42
C ARG A 176 5.15 -12.38 3.50
N ASP A 177 5.63 -11.62 2.53
CA ASP A 177 5.46 -10.17 2.48
C ASP A 177 3.96 -9.80 2.32
N ALA A 178 3.21 -10.56 1.51
CA ALA A 178 1.76 -10.40 1.39
C ALA A 178 1.03 -10.73 2.70
N ALA A 179 1.44 -11.79 3.41
CA ALA A 179 0.88 -12.15 4.71
C ALA A 179 1.16 -11.07 5.77
N GLN A 180 2.36 -10.49 5.78
CA GLN A 180 2.72 -9.40 6.69
C GLN A 180 1.89 -8.15 6.39
N LEU A 181 1.76 -7.76 5.12
CA LEU A 181 0.94 -6.62 4.72
C LEU A 181 -0.53 -6.80 5.14
N ALA A 182 -1.07 -8.01 5.00
CA ALA A 182 -2.42 -8.32 5.46
C ALA A 182 -2.54 -8.19 7.00
N ALA A 183 -1.55 -8.68 7.75
CA ALA A 183 -1.52 -8.54 9.21
C ALA A 183 -1.44 -7.07 9.65
N ASP A 184 -0.58 -6.28 9.01
CA ASP A 184 -0.43 -4.85 9.29
C ASP A 184 -1.72 -4.09 8.97
N THR A 185 -2.39 -4.44 7.87
CA THR A 185 -3.69 -3.86 7.49
C THR A 185 -4.75 -4.15 8.56
N VAL A 186 -4.83 -5.39 9.06
CA VAL A 186 -5.77 -5.76 10.12
C VAL A 186 -5.45 -5.01 11.42
N ALA A 187 -4.18 -4.89 11.79
CA ALA A 187 -3.75 -4.15 12.98
C ALA A 187 -4.11 -2.66 12.88
N ASN A 188 -3.85 -2.04 11.72
CA ASN A 188 -4.18 -0.63 11.46
C ASN A 188 -5.70 -0.42 11.49
N ASN A 189 -6.48 -1.30 10.86
CA ASN A 189 -7.94 -1.23 10.89
C ASN A 189 -8.47 -1.37 12.33
N ALA A 190 -7.92 -2.29 13.13
CA ALA A 190 -8.31 -2.45 14.53
C ALA A 190 -8.01 -1.19 15.36
N ALA A 191 -6.85 -0.56 15.16
CA ALA A 191 -6.50 0.70 15.81
C ALA A 191 -7.44 1.84 15.41
N MET A 192 -7.77 1.94 14.13
CA MET A 192 -8.71 2.95 13.62
C MET A 192 -10.12 2.75 14.18
N ILE A 193 -10.59 1.49 14.25
CA ILE A 193 -11.88 1.15 14.88
C ILE A 193 -11.88 1.57 16.36
N ALA A 194 -10.82 1.26 17.11
CA ALA A 194 -10.72 1.66 18.52
C ALA A 194 -10.77 3.19 18.71
N GLN A 195 -10.09 3.95 17.84
CA GLN A 195 -10.15 5.42 17.85
C GLN A 195 -11.55 5.94 17.54
N VAL A 196 -12.22 5.38 16.53
CA VAL A 196 -13.59 5.77 16.18
C VAL A 196 -14.56 5.43 17.32
N SER A 197 -14.42 4.27 17.97
CA SER A 197 -15.22 3.91 19.14
C SER A 197 -15.05 4.93 20.28
N GLN A 198 -13.82 5.33 20.60
CA GLN A 198 -13.57 6.37 21.62
C GLN A 198 -14.18 7.73 21.24
N GLN A 199 -14.12 8.12 19.95
CA GLN A 199 -14.77 9.34 19.50
C GLN A 199 -16.30 9.28 19.61
N VAL A 200 -16.90 8.13 19.30
CA VAL A 200 -18.35 7.92 19.44
C VAL A 200 -18.77 8.03 20.91
N GLU A 201 -18.03 7.40 21.83
CA GLU A 201 -18.27 7.53 23.27
C GLU A 201 -18.15 8.98 23.73
N ALA A 202 -17.07 9.67 23.37
CA ALA A 202 -16.88 11.08 23.73
C ALA A 202 -17.98 12.00 23.18
N VAL A 203 -18.43 11.78 21.94
CA VAL A 203 -19.55 12.53 21.34
C VAL A 203 -20.86 12.22 22.06
N SER A 204 -21.09 10.96 22.43
CA SER A 204 -22.27 10.55 23.21
C SER A 204 -22.30 11.24 24.58
N ASP A 205 -21.17 11.23 25.30
CA ASP A 205 -21.04 11.90 26.60
C ASP A 205 -21.25 13.42 26.48
N ALA A 206 -20.65 14.03 25.46
CA ALA A 206 -20.84 15.46 25.18
C ALA A 206 -22.31 15.78 24.85
N ALA A 207 -23.01 14.92 24.11
CA ALA A 207 -24.42 15.08 23.80
C ALA A 207 -25.29 14.99 25.07
N VAL A 208 -24.99 14.06 25.97
CA VAL A 208 -25.68 13.95 27.27
C VAL A 208 -25.48 15.23 28.09
N VAL A 209 -24.24 15.70 28.23
CA VAL A 209 -23.93 16.95 28.96
C VAL A 209 -24.66 18.14 28.35
N THR A 210 -24.64 18.27 27.03
CA THR A 210 -25.31 19.37 26.31
C THR A 210 -26.83 19.34 26.54
N SER A 211 -27.44 18.15 26.50
CA SER A 211 -28.87 17.98 26.76
C SER A 211 -29.27 18.34 28.20
N ALA A 212 -28.41 18.01 29.18
CA ALA A 212 -28.61 18.36 30.58
C ALA A 212 -28.49 19.89 30.79
N GLN A 213 -27.49 20.53 30.17
CA GLN A 213 -27.32 21.98 30.21
C GLN A 213 -28.53 22.71 29.60
N LEU A 214 -29.02 22.26 28.44
CA LEU A 214 -30.21 22.84 27.82
C LEU A 214 -31.43 22.74 28.74
N SER A 215 -31.65 21.59 29.36
CA SER A 215 -32.76 21.37 30.30
C SER A 215 -32.66 22.26 31.54
N ALA A 216 -31.44 22.48 32.04
CA ALA A 216 -31.17 23.41 33.14
C ALA A 216 -31.46 24.86 32.75
N SER A 217 -30.98 25.31 31.59
CA SER A 217 -31.25 26.66 31.07
C SER A 217 -32.75 26.89 30.84
N GLN A 218 -33.46 25.91 30.28
CA GLN A 218 -34.92 25.99 30.10
C GLN A 218 -35.66 26.07 31.44
N SER A 219 -35.21 25.33 32.45
CA SER A 219 -35.79 25.38 33.80
C SER A 219 -35.55 26.73 34.46
N GLN A 220 -34.32 27.26 34.35
CA GLN A 220 -33.98 28.60 34.83
C GLN A 220 -34.84 29.67 34.14
N GLN A 221 -35.04 29.56 32.83
CA GLN A 221 -35.88 30.50 32.08
C GLN A 221 -37.36 30.43 32.51
N ARG A 222 -37.89 29.23 32.77
CA ARG A 222 -39.24 29.08 33.35
C ARG A 222 -39.36 29.76 34.72
N THR A 223 -38.37 29.61 35.59
CA THR A 223 -38.34 30.29 36.90
C THR A 223 -38.29 31.80 36.74
N ILE A 224 -37.40 32.31 35.88
CA ILE A 224 -37.28 33.75 35.62
C ILE A 224 -38.62 34.30 35.10
N ASN A 225 -39.24 33.65 34.11
CA ASN A 225 -40.53 34.06 33.57
C ASN A 225 -41.62 34.06 34.66
N GLY A 226 -41.65 33.04 35.51
CA GLY A 226 -42.58 32.99 36.65
C GLY A 226 -42.38 34.14 37.64
N THR A 227 -41.12 34.47 37.97
CA THR A 227 -40.80 35.61 38.85
C THR A 227 -41.17 36.94 38.20
N VAL A 228 -40.88 37.12 36.91
CA VAL A 228 -41.22 38.35 36.17
C VAL A 228 -42.74 38.55 36.12
N ASN A 229 -43.49 37.50 35.77
CA ASN A 229 -44.96 37.56 35.76
C ASN A 229 -45.51 37.89 37.16
N GLY A 230 -45.03 37.21 38.21
CA GLY A 230 -45.48 37.51 39.57
C GLY A 230 -45.15 38.93 40.03
N ARG A 231 -44.00 39.49 39.60
CA ARG A 231 -43.67 40.91 39.84
C ARG A 231 -44.58 41.85 39.05
N LEU A 232 -44.91 41.51 37.81
CA LEU A 232 -45.82 42.30 36.97
C LEU A 232 -47.22 42.36 37.60
N ASP A 233 -47.75 41.22 38.05
CA ASP A 233 -49.05 41.15 38.74
C ASP A 233 -49.05 41.96 40.03
N ALA A 234 -47.94 41.94 40.80
CA ALA A 234 -47.80 42.75 42.00
C ALA A 234 -47.77 44.25 41.70
N LEU A 235 -47.09 44.66 40.62
CA LEU A 235 -47.06 46.04 40.13
C LEU A 235 -48.43 46.51 39.66
N ASP A 236 -49.17 45.67 38.94
CA ASP A 236 -50.53 45.99 38.47
C ASP A 236 -51.48 46.18 39.66
N ASN A 237 -51.42 45.29 40.65
CA ASN A 237 -52.16 45.44 41.90
C ASN A 237 -51.79 46.72 42.66
N GLN A 238 -50.49 47.04 42.76
CA GLN A 238 -50.04 48.29 43.39
C GLN A 238 -50.54 49.54 42.63
N SER A 239 -50.55 49.50 41.30
CA SER A 239 -51.07 50.57 40.45
C SER A 239 -52.56 50.82 40.71
N VAL A 240 -53.37 49.76 40.78
CA VAL A 240 -54.80 49.86 41.10
C VAL A 240 -55.03 50.43 42.51
N VAL A 241 -54.28 49.95 43.52
CA VAL A 241 -54.38 50.47 44.89
C VAL A 241 -54.03 51.96 44.93
N LEU A 242 -52.97 52.39 44.25
CA LEU A 242 -52.56 53.79 44.20
C LEU A 242 -53.60 54.66 43.47
N ALA A 243 -54.16 54.16 42.35
CA ALA A 243 -55.22 54.86 41.61
C ALA A 243 -56.46 55.10 42.50
N ASN A 244 -56.88 54.08 43.25
CA ASN A 244 -58.01 54.20 44.18
C ASN A 244 -57.70 55.17 45.34
N ALA A 245 -56.47 55.16 45.86
CA ALA A 245 -56.06 56.10 46.92
C ALA A 245 -56.07 57.55 46.42
N ILE A 246 -55.58 57.80 45.20
CA ILE A 246 -55.61 59.12 44.56
C ILE A 246 -57.05 59.60 44.34
N ASP A 247 -57.94 58.73 43.84
CA ASP A 247 -59.36 59.07 43.65
C ASP A 247 -60.05 59.41 44.99
N SER A 248 -59.77 58.64 46.05
CA SER A 248 -60.29 58.91 47.38
C SER A 248 -59.79 60.25 47.93
N GLU A 249 -58.50 60.54 47.83
CA GLU A 249 -57.90 61.81 48.28
C GLU A 249 -58.47 63.00 47.49
N ALA A 250 -58.65 62.85 46.16
CA ALA A 250 -59.27 63.88 45.33
C ALA A 250 -60.71 64.18 45.73
N LYS A 251 -61.50 63.14 46.04
CA LYS A 251 -62.87 63.29 46.59
C LYS A 251 -62.84 63.99 47.95
N SER A 252 -61.98 63.56 48.87
CA SER A 252 -61.82 64.19 50.18
C SER A 252 -61.45 65.67 50.07
N ARG A 253 -60.53 66.03 49.16
CA ARG A 253 -60.18 67.43 48.88
C ARG A 253 -61.34 68.24 48.31
N THR A 254 -62.07 67.68 47.35
CA THR A 254 -63.25 68.34 46.77
C THR A 254 -64.32 68.63 47.83
N ILE A 255 -64.55 67.69 48.76
CA ILE A 255 -65.45 67.89 49.91
C ILE A 255 -64.92 69.01 50.80
N ALA A 256 -63.65 68.97 51.19
CA ALA A 256 -63.03 69.99 52.04
C ALA A 256 -63.07 71.39 51.40
N ASP A 257 -62.80 71.51 50.10
CA ASP A 257 -62.88 72.77 49.36
C ASP A 257 -64.33 73.30 49.31
N SER A 258 -65.31 72.42 49.15
CA SER A 258 -66.74 72.78 49.21
C SER A 258 -67.16 73.26 50.60
N GLU A 259 -66.75 72.58 51.67
CA GLU A 259 -67.00 72.98 53.05
C GLU A 259 -66.33 74.33 53.38
N LEU A 260 -65.10 74.54 52.90
CA LEU A 260 -64.40 75.81 53.04
C LEU A 260 -65.13 76.93 52.29
N ALA A 261 -65.55 76.69 51.05
CA ALA A 261 -66.31 77.67 50.26
C ALA A 261 -67.67 78.02 50.89
N GLN A 262 -68.36 77.03 51.46
CA GLN A 262 -69.59 77.24 52.24
C GLN A 262 -69.32 78.08 53.49
N SER A 263 -68.26 77.77 54.23
CA SER A 263 -67.85 78.51 55.44
C SER A 263 -67.49 79.96 55.11
N ILE A 264 -66.74 80.21 54.01
CA ILE A 264 -66.44 81.56 53.52
C ILE A 264 -67.72 82.30 53.14
N SER A 265 -68.63 81.65 52.42
CA SER A 265 -69.90 82.27 52.01
C SER A 265 -70.77 82.64 53.22
N ALA A 266 -70.84 81.78 54.24
CA ALA A 266 -71.55 82.06 55.49
C ALA A 266 -70.94 83.25 56.23
N LEU A 267 -69.61 83.28 56.38
CA LEU A 267 -68.90 84.43 56.96
C LEU A 267 -69.14 85.72 56.17
N GLN A 268 -69.19 85.65 54.83
CA GLN A 268 -69.50 86.80 53.98
C GLN A 268 -70.92 87.34 54.23
N VAL A 269 -71.90 86.45 54.41
CA VAL A 269 -73.28 86.82 54.78
C VAL A 269 -73.31 87.50 56.14
N ASP A 270 -72.62 86.93 57.14
CA ASP A 270 -72.53 87.51 58.48
C ASP A 270 -71.87 88.90 58.47
N VAL A 271 -70.79 89.06 57.70
CA VAL A 271 -70.11 90.36 57.51
C VAL A 271 -71.03 91.38 56.83
N ASN A 272 -71.72 91.00 55.75
CA ASN A 272 -72.66 91.89 55.05
C ASN A 272 -73.83 92.30 55.97
N ALA A 273 -74.33 91.36 56.78
CA ALA A 273 -75.39 91.65 57.76
C ALA A 273 -74.90 92.62 58.85
N ALA A 274 -73.68 92.44 59.34
CA ALA A 274 -73.05 93.36 60.29
C ALA A 274 -72.83 94.76 59.68
N ASP A 275 -72.38 94.84 58.43
CA ASP A 275 -72.19 96.11 57.71
C ASP A 275 -73.52 96.84 57.48
N ALA A 276 -74.57 96.11 57.07
CA ALA A 276 -75.92 96.66 56.95
C ALA A 276 -76.47 97.16 58.30
N ALA A 277 -76.25 96.42 59.39
CA ALA A 277 -76.64 96.83 60.73
C ALA A 277 -75.89 98.10 61.16
N LEU A 278 -74.60 98.20 60.86
CA LEU A 278 -73.79 99.38 61.11
C LEU A 278 -74.30 100.59 60.30
N GLY A 279 -74.57 100.41 59.00
CA GLY A 279 -75.11 101.44 58.12
C GLY A 279 -76.50 101.94 58.56
N ASN A 280 -77.38 101.03 58.97
CA ASN A 280 -78.68 101.38 59.56
C ASN A 280 -78.49 102.18 60.86
N GLY A 281 -77.54 101.78 61.72
CA GLY A 281 -77.19 102.51 62.94
C GLY A 281 -76.69 103.93 62.64
N ILE A 282 -75.78 104.10 61.67
CA ILE A 282 -75.29 105.41 61.22
C ILE A 282 -76.44 106.27 60.68
N THR A 283 -77.35 105.70 59.90
CA THR A 283 -78.52 106.40 59.35
C THR A 283 -79.45 106.88 60.44
N ALA A 284 -79.76 106.01 61.42
CA ALA A 284 -80.59 106.35 62.58
C ALA A 284 -79.95 107.47 63.42
N ILE A 285 -78.64 107.41 63.65
CA ILE A 285 -77.88 108.48 64.34
C ILE A 285 -77.94 109.77 63.53
N SER A 286 -77.77 109.72 62.21
CA SER A 286 -77.82 110.89 61.32
C SER A 286 -79.21 111.55 61.33
N GLN A 287 -80.28 110.76 61.29
CA GLN A 287 -81.65 111.26 61.43
C GLN A 287 -81.93 111.85 62.81
N ALA A 288 -81.46 111.21 63.88
CA ALA A 288 -81.58 111.74 65.23
C ALA A 288 -80.86 113.09 65.37
N LEU A 289 -79.68 113.22 64.76
CA LEU A 289 -78.92 114.47 64.72
C LEU A 289 -79.65 115.55 63.92
N ALA A 290 -80.19 115.23 62.73
CA ALA A 290 -80.97 116.18 61.93
C ALA A 290 -82.26 116.64 62.64
N ASN A 291 -82.93 115.72 63.33
CA ASN A 291 -84.08 116.05 64.18
C ASN A 291 -83.66 116.97 65.34
N ALA A 292 -82.52 116.70 65.99
CA ALA A 292 -81.99 117.56 67.04
C ALA A 292 -81.67 118.97 66.51
N ASP A 293 -81.10 119.08 65.31
CA ASP A 293 -80.79 120.35 64.65
C ASP A 293 -82.07 121.14 64.30
N THR A 294 -83.12 120.43 63.84
CA THR A 294 -84.45 121.01 63.59
C THR A 294 -85.09 121.52 64.89
N ILE A 295 -85.02 120.73 65.97
CA ILE A 295 -85.48 121.13 67.31
C ILE A 295 -84.72 122.38 67.78
N GLN A 296 -83.40 122.41 67.62
CA GLN A 296 -82.56 123.55 68.01
C GLN A 296 -82.92 124.82 67.22
N THR A 297 -83.13 124.70 65.90
CA THR A 297 -83.54 125.82 65.03
C THR A 297 -84.90 126.37 65.44
N THR A 298 -85.87 125.49 65.71
CA THR A 298 -87.22 125.86 66.17
C THR A 298 -87.18 126.55 67.54
N LEU A 299 -86.36 126.04 68.46
CA LEU A 299 -86.19 126.64 69.79
C LEU A 299 -85.58 128.05 69.68
N THR A 300 -84.59 128.24 68.81
CA THR A 300 -83.94 129.53 68.56
C THR A 300 -84.95 130.54 68.01
N SER A 301 -85.73 130.15 66.99
CA SER A 301 -86.80 131.00 66.44
C SER A 301 -87.85 131.38 67.49
N ASN A 302 -88.30 130.43 68.31
CA ASN A 302 -89.26 130.71 69.37
C ASN A 302 -88.69 131.67 70.44
N ILE A 303 -87.38 131.57 70.74
CA ILE A 303 -86.72 132.50 71.66
C ILE A 303 -86.66 133.91 71.06
N ASP A 304 -86.29 134.03 69.77
CA ASP A 304 -86.23 135.32 69.06
C ASP A 304 -87.61 135.98 68.99
N ASP A 305 -88.65 135.24 68.58
CA ASP A 305 -90.04 135.75 68.50
C ASP A 305 -90.55 136.23 69.88
N HIS A 306 -90.24 135.48 70.95
CA HIS A 306 -90.69 135.83 72.29
C HIS A 306 -89.95 137.04 72.85
N LEU A 307 -88.64 137.18 72.56
CA LEU A 307 -87.85 138.36 72.93
C LEU A 307 -88.37 139.62 72.21
N GLU A 308 -88.66 139.53 70.91
CA GLU A 308 -89.16 140.66 70.12
C GLU A 308 -90.55 141.12 70.60
N CYS A 309 -91.47 140.18 70.84
CA CYS A 309 -92.82 140.48 71.35
C CYS A 309 -92.81 141.10 72.75
N THR A 310 -91.98 140.57 73.66
CA THR A 310 -91.91 141.06 75.05
C THR A 310 -91.27 142.44 75.12
N ALA A 311 -90.22 142.68 74.33
CA ALA A 311 -89.57 143.98 74.25
C ALA A 311 -90.51 145.06 73.67
N SER A 312 -91.25 144.76 72.60
CA SER A 312 -92.21 145.70 72.00
C SER A 312 -93.33 146.09 72.97
N THR A 313 -93.91 145.11 73.67
CA THR A 313 -95.01 145.32 74.62
C THR A 313 -94.57 146.20 75.81
N ALA A 314 -93.34 146.02 76.30
CA ALA A 314 -92.79 146.80 77.41
C ALA A 314 -92.54 148.27 77.02
N VAL A 315 -92.09 148.52 75.79
CA VAL A 315 -91.86 149.88 75.28
C VAL A 315 -93.18 150.64 75.11
N GLU A 316 -94.22 149.98 74.58
CA GLU A 316 -95.56 150.58 74.44
C GLU A 316 -96.18 150.96 75.79
N ALA A 317 -96.02 150.11 76.81
CA ALA A 317 -96.48 150.40 78.17
C ALA A 317 -95.76 151.60 78.80
N TRP A 318 -94.47 151.78 78.52
CA TRP A 318 -93.67 152.90 79.02
C TRP A 318 -94.12 154.23 78.42
N ILE A 319 -94.43 154.25 77.11
CA ILE A 319 -94.97 155.42 76.40
C ILE A 319 -96.34 155.82 76.95
N ALA A 320 -97.22 154.86 77.21
CA ALA A 320 -98.55 155.12 77.77
C ALA A 320 -98.50 155.78 79.15
N ASN A 321 -97.58 155.34 80.01
CA ASN A 321 -97.45 155.85 81.38
C ASN A 321 -96.87 157.28 81.43
N ALA A 322 -95.94 157.59 80.52
CA ALA A 322 -95.40 158.95 80.37
C ALA A 322 -96.50 159.97 79.99
N ASN A 323 -97.46 159.56 79.15
CA ASN A 323 -98.60 160.41 78.78
C ASN A 323 -99.55 160.67 79.95
N ILE A 324 -99.82 159.67 80.80
CA ILE A 324 -100.66 159.84 82.01
C ILE A 324 -100.03 160.85 82.97
N LEU A 325 -98.70 160.79 83.15
CA LEU A 325 -97.97 161.71 84.04
C LEU A 325 -98.07 163.17 83.56
N ASN A 326 -98.06 163.40 82.24
CA ASN A 326 -98.14 164.74 81.67
C ASN A 326 -99.54 165.37 81.88
N THR A 327 -100.60 164.55 81.76
CA THR A 327 -101.99 164.98 82.00
C THR A 327 -102.23 165.35 83.47
N LEU A 328 -101.68 164.58 84.41
CA LEU A 328 -101.72 164.89 85.84
C LEU A 328 -101.03 166.22 86.16
N ARG A 329 -99.90 166.52 85.52
CA ARG A 329 -99.17 167.77 85.71
C ARG A 329 -99.96 169.01 85.22
N GLN A 330 -100.71 168.88 84.12
CA GLN A 330 -101.59 169.96 83.64
C GLN A 330 -102.77 170.23 84.58
N LEU A 331 -103.35 169.18 85.17
CA LEU A 331 -104.42 169.28 86.17
C LEU A 331 -103.95 170.01 87.43
N THR A 332 -102.75 169.70 87.93
CA THR A 332 -102.17 170.38 89.11
C THR A 332 -101.94 171.88 88.86
N SER A 333 -101.48 172.27 87.66
CA SER A 333 -101.31 173.69 87.28
C SER A 333 -102.63 174.45 87.25
N SER A 334 -103.70 173.78 86.79
CA SER A 334 -105.04 174.36 86.72
C SER A 334 -105.62 174.57 88.13
N LEU A 335 -105.39 173.61 89.03
CA LEU A 335 -105.84 173.67 90.43
C LEU A 335 -105.14 174.80 91.22
N SER A 336 -103.83 174.98 91.00
CA SER A 336 -103.04 176.09 91.58
C SER A 336 -103.58 177.47 91.17
N THR A 337 -104.04 177.60 89.92
CA THR A 337 -104.56 178.87 89.40
C THR A 337 -105.92 179.21 90.00
N ILE A 338 -106.76 178.20 90.24
CA ILE A 338 -108.06 178.36 90.91
C ILE A 338 -107.87 178.78 92.37
N ASN A 339 -106.96 178.14 93.09
CA ASN A 339 -106.73 178.42 94.51
C ASN A 339 -106.22 179.85 94.73
N ALA A 340 -105.34 180.36 93.86
CA ALA A 340 -104.85 181.74 93.91
C ALA A 340 -105.95 182.80 93.67
N ARG A 341 -106.97 182.50 92.85
CA ARG A 341 -108.11 183.41 92.64
C ARG A 341 -109.06 183.44 93.83
N LEU A 342 -109.16 182.34 94.58
CA LEU A 342 -110.00 182.25 95.77
C LEU A 342 -109.43 183.10 96.93
N THR A 343 -108.11 183.07 97.14
CA THR A 343 -107.45 183.85 98.20
C THR A 343 -107.46 185.36 97.94
N ALA A 344 -107.47 185.78 96.67
CA ALA A 344 -107.56 187.18 96.27
C ALA A 344 -108.95 187.80 96.56
N PHE A 345 -110.02 186.99 96.55
CA PHE A 345 -111.37 187.46 96.83
C PHE A 345 -111.59 187.73 98.33
N GLU A 346 -111.05 186.88 99.21
CA GLU A 346 -111.16 187.06 100.66
C GLU A 346 -110.38 188.28 101.18
N SER A 347 -109.42 188.79 100.40
CA SER A 347 -108.56 189.92 100.79
C SER A 347 -109.15 191.30 100.49
N SER A 348 -110.30 191.42 99.81
CA SER A 348 -110.76 192.71 99.22
C SER A 348 -112.05 193.31 99.77
N ASN A 349 -112.59 192.89 100.93
CA ASN A 349 -113.60 193.75 101.58
C ASN A 349 -113.76 193.56 103.10
N ILE A 350 -112.80 194.14 103.84
CA ILE A 350 -113.04 194.86 105.10
C ILE A 350 -112.68 196.33 104.84
N LYS A 351 -113.70 197.15 104.53
CA LYS A 351 -113.97 198.47 105.10
C LYS A 351 -115.41 198.86 104.78
#